data_AF-A0A964TBL8-F1
#
_entry.id   AF-A0A964TBL8-F1
#
_cell.length_a   1.000
_cell.length_b   1.000
_cell.length_c   1.000
_cell.angle_alpha   90.00
_cell.angle_beta   90.00
_cell.angle_gamma   90.00
#
_symmetry.space_group_name_H-M   'P 1'
#
loop_
_entity.id
_entity.type
_entity.pdbx_description
1 polymer ?
#
loop_
_entity_poly.entity_id
_entity_poly.type
_entity_poly.pdbx_seq_one_letter_code
_entity_poly.pdbx_strand_id
1 'polypeptide(L)'
;MTANERNYVNNCIQEIVARYFPEKASSEVNLSQRDLQYLIDLMDEKSNIRISLSTMKRLWKNDFNKMPHPSTLDALVSLLHYENWNDFRQDQHKDSLVSGPSSVRPKPFSKKVLVVATLSIVILTFLLISLVTQEKQLVIPENVSFSVNKTVAFNVPNSVIFSYDLTEVKADSFFIQRSWNPTHKFPIDPNKKNFSQIYYYPGFHWARLIANDSIIKRKRILVQTDGWFATLKSERLQEIPIYPNQENIISGGKLKVGDRDLQESGVDPKQNLILSFFNIREFNGLQSDSFVLETKVRFEDSRSLICPYMEMVLIDEKDVSAVGIVEKGCESNLMLKIGDEFLMGAENDFSALGVNMKEWQTLKIIGKNQFLEIHLNDVLVLQTPLKGTSGKIMGLIFTFTGKGVVDYVYLKDLNGKILYSDEFDEN
;
A
#
# COMPACT_ATOMS: atom_id res chain seq x y z
N MET A 1 15.45 -19.14 31.81
CA MET A 1 16.01 -19.12 30.45
C MET A 1 17.46 -19.55 30.57
N THR A 2 17.87 -20.57 29.84
CA THR A 2 19.28 -21.01 29.83
C THR A 2 20.09 -20.06 28.94
N ALA A 3 21.38 -19.86 29.24
CA ALA A 3 22.25 -19.01 28.41
C ALA A 3 22.26 -19.47 26.94
N ASN A 4 22.12 -20.78 26.70
CA ASN A 4 22.08 -21.38 25.37
C ASN A 4 20.83 -20.97 24.57
N GLU A 5 19.66 -20.83 25.20
CA GLU A 5 18.42 -20.43 24.49
C GLU A 5 18.50 -19.00 23.95
N ARG A 6 19.12 -18.09 24.71
CA ARG A 6 19.35 -16.72 24.26
C ARG A 6 20.35 -16.66 23.11
N ASN A 7 21.37 -17.51 23.14
CA ASN A 7 22.35 -17.60 22.04
C ASN A 7 21.70 -18.06 20.74
N TYR A 8 20.78 -19.03 20.76
CA TYR A 8 20.07 -19.45 19.54
C TYR A 8 19.24 -18.32 18.92
N VAL A 9 18.53 -17.53 19.74
CA VAL A 9 17.76 -16.38 19.24
C VAL A 9 18.68 -15.32 18.64
N ASN A 10 19.82 -15.05 19.27
CA ASN A 10 20.79 -14.10 18.76
C ASN A 10 21.43 -14.57 17.43
N ASN A 11 21.81 -15.85 17.34
CA ASN A 11 22.35 -16.44 16.10
C ASN A 11 21.32 -16.35 14.96
N CYS A 12 20.06 -16.68 15.24
CA CYS A 12 18.97 -16.56 14.28
C CYS A 12 18.83 -15.12 13.76
N ILE A 13 18.86 -14.13 14.67
CA ILE A 13 18.82 -12.71 14.30
C ILE A 13 20.02 -12.32 13.44
N GLN A 14 21.23 -12.80 13.77
CA GLN A 14 22.43 -12.53 12.98
C GLN A 14 22.34 -13.10 11.56
N GLU A 15 21.88 -14.34 11.41
CA GLU A 15 21.67 -14.96 10.09
C GLU A 15 20.60 -14.21 9.27
N ILE A 16 19.53 -13.74 9.92
CA ILE A 16 18.50 -12.92 9.26
C ILE A 16 19.10 -11.59 8.79
N VAL A 17 19.86 -10.90 9.65
CA VAL A 17 20.52 -9.65 9.27
C VAL A 17 21.51 -9.86 8.12
N ALA A 18 22.35 -10.90 8.19
CA ALA A 18 23.30 -11.23 7.12
C ALA A 18 22.61 -11.51 5.78
N ARG A 19 21.43 -12.12 5.82
CA ARG A 19 20.66 -12.49 4.64
C ARG A 19 19.92 -11.33 3.99
N TYR A 20 19.24 -10.51 4.79
CA TYR A 20 18.32 -9.48 4.28
C TYR A 20 18.93 -8.08 4.30
N PHE A 21 19.99 -7.87 5.09
CA PHE A 21 20.69 -6.59 5.24
C PHE A 21 22.21 -6.82 5.29
N PRO A 22 22.82 -7.40 4.22
CA PRO A 22 24.24 -7.74 4.20
C PRO A 22 25.17 -6.53 4.44
N GLU A 23 24.73 -5.32 4.09
CA GLU A 23 25.41 -4.06 4.34
C GLU A 23 25.43 -3.64 5.83
N LYS A 24 24.53 -4.20 6.64
CA LYS A 24 24.41 -3.95 8.09
C LYS A 24 24.94 -5.09 8.94
N ALA A 25 25.42 -6.18 8.32
CA ALA A 25 25.90 -7.37 9.01
C ALA A 25 27.27 -7.19 9.69
N SER A 26 28.06 -6.22 9.26
CA SER A 26 29.45 -5.97 9.70
C SER A 26 29.59 -4.79 10.67
N SER A 27 28.51 -4.10 10.98
CA SER A 27 28.49 -2.94 11.89
C SER A 27 27.37 -3.13 12.92
N GLU A 28 27.56 -2.70 14.17
CA GLU A 28 26.55 -2.75 15.26
C GLU A 28 25.37 -1.79 15.00
N VAL A 29 24.84 -1.78 13.78
CA VAL A 29 23.76 -0.91 13.34
C VAL A 29 22.45 -1.58 13.69
N ASN A 30 21.71 -0.95 14.61
CA ASN A 30 20.35 -1.34 14.94
C ASN A 30 19.43 -1.18 13.71
N LEU A 31 18.65 -2.20 13.40
CA LEU A 31 17.62 -2.12 12.35
C LEU A 31 16.65 -0.98 12.64
N SER A 32 16.33 -0.19 11.61
CA SER A 32 15.35 0.88 11.72
C SER A 32 13.93 0.31 11.91
N GLN A 33 12.99 1.15 12.33
CA GLN A 33 11.58 0.74 12.42
C GLN A 33 11.03 0.23 11.07
N ARG A 34 11.51 0.80 9.96
CA ARG A 34 11.14 0.39 8.60
C ARG A 34 11.69 -1.00 8.27
N ASP A 35 12.93 -1.28 8.64
CA ASP A 35 13.56 -2.60 8.44
C ASP A 35 12.83 -3.69 9.24
N LEU A 36 12.46 -3.39 10.50
CA LEU A 36 11.70 -4.32 11.33
C LEU A 36 10.28 -4.57 10.79
N GLN A 37 9.63 -3.54 10.23
CA GLN A 37 8.32 -3.68 9.61
C GLN A 37 8.38 -4.55 8.35
N TYR A 38 9.41 -4.36 7.52
CA TYR A 38 9.65 -5.22 6.36
C TYR A 38 9.82 -6.68 6.73
N LEU A 39 10.61 -6.97 7.78
CA LEU A 39 10.76 -8.35 8.27
C LEU A 39 9.45 -8.91 8.83
N ILE A 40 8.64 -8.10 9.53
CA ILE A 40 7.31 -8.52 10.01
C ILE A 40 6.41 -8.92 8.85
N ASP A 41 6.38 -8.12 7.79
CA ASP A 41 5.51 -8.37 6.64
C ASP A 41 5.95 -9.66 5.91
N LEU A 42 7.26 -9.89 5.78
CA LEU A 42 7.81 -11.14 5.24
C LEU A 42 7.53 -12.37 6.11
N MET A 43 7.56 -12.21 7.43
CA MET A 43 7.23 -13.29 8.36
C MET A 43 5.75 -13.67 8.26
N ASP A 44 4.87 -12.67 8.14
CA ASP A 44 3.44 -12.88 7.95
C ASP A 44 3.18 -13.64 6.63
N GLU A 45 3.83 -13.23 5.54
CA GLU A 45 3.73 -13.89 4.24
C GLU A 45 4.22 -15.35 4.27
N LYS A 46 5.35 -15.63 4.94
CA LYS A 46 6.00 -16.95 4.92
C LYS A 46 5.44 -17.94 5.93
N SER A 47 4.94 -17.46 7.07
CA SER A 47 4.51 -18.31 8.18
C SER A 47 3.03 -18.18 8.52
N ASN A 48 2.34 -17.18 7.97
CA ASN A 48 0.96 -16.81 8.34
C ASN A 48 0.81 -16.47 9.84
N ILE A 49 1.92 -16.06 10.47
CA ILE A 49 1.98 -15.65 11.87
C ILE A 49 2.30 -14.16 11.94
N ARG A 50 1.31 -13.38 12.36
CA ARG A 50 1.44 -11.93 12.48
C ARG A 50 2.06 -11.51 13.79
N ILE A 51 3.18 -10.79 13.73
CA ILE A 51 3.89 -10.27 14.91
C ILE A 51 3.80 -8.75 14.96
N SER A 52 3.53 -8.20 16.15
CA SER A 52 3.48 -6.76 16.34
C SER A 52 4.87 -6.13 16.33
N LEU A 53 4.97 -4.90 15.83
CA LEU A 53 6.20 -4.10 15.83
C LEU A 53 6.84 -3.97 17.22
N SER A 54 6.04 -3.93 18.29
CA SER A 54 6.56 -3.88 19.66
C SER A 54 7.24 -5.20 20.07
N THR A 55 6.73 -6.35 19.61
CA THR A 55 7.33 -7.67 19.85
C THR A 55 8.61 -7.83 19.06
N MET A 56 8.62 -7.39 17.79
CA MET A 56 9.81 -7.41 16.94
C MET A 56 10.94 -6.52 17.49
N LYS A 57 10.60 -5.31 17.97
CA LYS A 57 11.56 -4.42 18.64
C LYS A 57 12.16 -5.04 19.91
N ARG A 58 11.37 -5.80 20.69
CA ARG A 58 11.87 -6.52 21.88
C ARG A 58 12.80 -7.67 21.50
N LEU A 59 12.50 -8.42 20.44
CA LEU A 59 13.37 -9.48 19.93
C LEU A 59 14.73 -8.92 19.49
N TRP A 60 14.74 -7.88 18.65
CA TRP A 60 15.96 -7.29 18.11
C TRP A 60 16.83 -6.57 19.13
N LYS A 61 16.23 -6.05 20.21
CA LYS A 61 16.96 -5.46 21.34
C LYS A 61 17.37 -6.48 22.40
N ASN A 62 17.04 -7.76 22.22
CA ASN A 62 17.19 -8.81 23.22
C ASN A 62 16.54 -8.46 24.58
N ASP A 63 15.47 -7.65 24.54
CA ASP A 63 14.76 -7.09 25.69
C ASP A 63 13.57 -7.97 26.06
N PHE A 64 13.88 -9.20 26.48
CA PHE A 64 12.91 -10.16 26.96
C PHE A 64 13.40 -10.89 28.22
N ASN A 65 12.60 -10.81 29.29
CA ASN A 65 12.86 -11.44 30.59
C ASN A 65 12.52 -12.94 30.61
N LYS A 66 11.73 -13.39 29.63
CA LYS A 66 11.33 -14.78 29.41
C LYS A 66 11.46 -15.09 27.93
N MET A 67 11.55 -16.38 27.61
CA MET A 67 11.66 -16.86 26.24
C MET A 67 10.43 -16.38 25.42
N PRO A 68 10.63 -15.90 24.17
CA PRO A 68 9.53 -15.50 23.31
C PRO A 68 8.53 -16.64 23.08
N HIS A 69 7.29 -16.31 22.71
CA HIS A 69 6.27 -17.33 22.47
C HIS A 69 6.72 -18.28 21.32
N PRO A 70 6.41 -19.60 21.37
CA PRO A 70 6.80 -20.53 20.31
C PRO A 70 6.42 -20.07 18.90
N SER A 71 5.19 -19.59 18.69
CA SER A 71 4.76 -19.03 17.40
C SER A 71 5.59 -17.81 16.95
N THR A 72 6.11 -17.02 17.90
CA THR A 72 7.00 -15.91 17.59
C THR A 72 8.35 -16.39 17.07
N LEU A 73 8.84 -17.52 17.61
CA LEU A 73 10.10 -18.13 17.18
C LEU A 73 9.96 -18.90 15.87
N ASP A 74 8.84 -19.58 15.65
CA ASP A 74 8.52 -20.25 14.38
C ASP A 74 8.45 -19.24 13.23
N ALA A 75 7.77 -18.11 13.46
CA ALA A 75 7.73 -17.02 12.49
C ALA A 75 9.14 -16.44 12.22
N LEU A 76 10.00 -16.35 13.24
CA LEU A 76 11.37 -15.84 13.10
C LEU A 76 12.22 -16.72 12.18
N VAL A 77 12.19 -18.04 12.38
CA VAL A 77 12.99 -18.96 11.57
C VAL A 77 12.42 -19.22 10.18
N SER A 78 11.15 -18.86 9.92
CA SER A 78 10.57 -18.88 8.58
C SER A 78 11.32 -17.97 7.59
N LEU A 79 11.92 -16.87 8.08
CA LEU A 79 12.77 -15.97 7.28
C LEU A 79 14.04 -16.67 6.78
N LEU A 80 14.47 -17.73 7.45
CA LEU A 80 15.63 -18.55 7.12
C LEU A 80 15.25 -19.86 6.41
N HIS A 81 13.95 -20.08 6.12
CA HIS A 81 13.38 -21.29 5.51
C HIS A 81 13.39 -22.55 6.40
N TYR A 82 13.35 -22.39 7.72
CA TYR A 82 13.02 -23.51 8.61
C TYR A 82 11.52 -23.60 8.82
N GLU A 83 10.98 -24.82 8.95
CA GLU A 83 9.55 -25.04 9.18
C GLU A 83 9.13 -24.62 10.60
N ASN A 84 9.99 -24.83 11.60
CA ASN A 84 9.75 -24.44 12.98
C ASN A 84 11.05 -24.22 13.77
N TRP A 85 10.94 -23.63 14.96
CA TRP A 85 12.07 -23.29 15.82
C TRP A 85 12.94 -24.50 16.22
N ASN A 86 12.34 -25.70 16.33
CA ASN A 86 13.10 -26.89 16.70
C ASN A 86 14.01 -27.37 15.57
N ASP A 87 13.62 -27.18 14.31
CA ASP A 87 14.45 -27.55 13.16
C ASP A 87 15.69 -26.68 13.08
N PHE A 88 15.53 -25.37 13.27
CA PHE A 88 16.64 -24.43 13.40
C PHE A 88 17.60 -24.84 14.54
N ARG A 89 17.07 -25.19 15.71
CA ARG A 89 17.90 -25.65 16.84
C ARG A 89 18.69 -26.90 16.53
N GLN A 90 18.09 -27.88 15.85
CA GLN A 90 18.78 -29.12 15.49
C GLN A 90 19.90 -28.86 14.48
N ASP A 91 19.72 -27.91 13.58
CA ASP A 91 20.74 -27.54 12.60
C ASP A 91 21.92 -26.79 13.26
N GLN A 92 21.64 -25.85 14.16
CA GLN A 92 22.66 -25.17 14.96
C GLN A 92 23.44 -26.13 15.87
N HIS A 93 22.84 -27.27 16.24
CA HIS A 93 23.52 -28.34 16.97
C HIS A 93 24.41 -29.22 16.07
N LYS A 94 24.16 -29.31 14.75
CA LYS A 94 25.00 -30.08 13.82
C LYS A 94 26.35 -29.41 13.57
N ASP A 95 26.41 -28.08 13.54
CA ASP A 95 27.67 -27.34 13.41
C ASP A 95 28.57 -27.41 14.67
N SER A 96 28.03 -27.89 15.79
CA SER A 96 28.77 -28.08 17.04
C SER A 96 29.15 -29.53 17.35
N LEU A 97 28.97 -30.47 16.42
CA LEU A 97 29.27 -31.89 16.62
C LEU A 97 30.36 -32.41 15.68
N VAL A 98 31.55 -31.82 15.80
CA VAL A 98 32.80 -32.60 15.73
C VAL A 98 33.39 -32.64 17.12
N SER A 99 32.93 -33.59 17.95
CA SER A 99 33.77 -34.43 18.84
C SER A 99 32.96 -35.10 19.95
N GLY A 100 33.00 -36.44 19.95
CA GLY A 100 33.01 -37.26 21.17
C GLY A 100 31.66 -37.67 21.80
N PRO A 101 31.44 -38.97 22.07
CA PRO A 101 30.26 -39.42 22.79
C PRO A 101 30.45 -39.25 24.31
N SER A 102 29.38 -38.94 25.03
CA SER A 102 29.31 -39.22 26.47
C SER A 102 27.89 -39.57 26.89
N SER A 103 27.78 -40.80 27.38
CA SER A 103 26.61 -41.42 27.97
C SER A 103 26.25 -40.77 29.30
N VAL A 104 24.96 -40.45 29.51
CA VAL A 104 24.38 -40.37 30.86
C VAL A 104 23.04 -41.09 30.88
N ARG A 105 22.98 -42.16 31.69
CA ARG A 105 21.75 -42.91 32.00
C ARG A 105 20.80 -42.04 32.83
N PRO A 106 19.49 -41.95 32.52
CA PRO A 106 18.52 -41.39 33.44
C PRO A 106 17.95 -42.46 34.38
N LYS A 107 17.75 -42.10 35.66
CA LYS A 107 17.00 -42.91 36.64
C LYS A 107 15.50 -42.89 36.32
N PRO A 108 14.76 -43.99 36.57
CA PRO A 108 13.36 -44.06 36.21
C PRO A 108 12.49 -43.31 37.22
N PHE A 109 11.76 -42.29 36.75
CA PHE A 109 10.61 -41.72 37.44
C PHE A 109 9.33 -42.38 36.91
N SER A 110 8.36 -42.62 37.81
CA SER A 110 7.13 -43.37 37.52
C SER A 110 6.32 -42.73 36.39
N LYS A 111 6.22 -43.46 35.26
CA LYS A 111 5.47 -43.05 34.05
C LYS A 111 4.00 -42.70 34.31
N LYS A 112 3.42 -43.14 35.43
CA LYS A 112 2.01 -42.87 35.77
C LYS A 112 1.77 -41.44 36.29
N VAL A 113 2.74 -40.83 36.97
CA VAL A 113 2.62 -39.45 37.50
C VAL A 113 2.79 -38.41 36.39
N LEU A 114 3.65 -38.69 35.41
CA LEU A 114 3.91 -37.80 34.28
C LEU A 114 2.68 -37.66 33.37
N VAL A 115 1.94 -38.74 33.15
CA VAL A 115 0.73 -38.75 32.30
C VAL A 115 -0.43 -38.00 32.94
N VAL A 116 -0.62 -38.12 34.26
CA VAL A 116 -1.68 -37.39 34.96
C VAL A 116 -1.38 -35.89 35.04
N ALA A 117 -0.11 -35.52 35.25
CA ALA A 117 0.31 -34.13 35.25
C ALA A 117 0.16 -33.46 33.87
N THR A 118 0.51 -34.14 32.77
CA THR A 118 0.34 -33.59 31.42
C THR A 118 -1.13 -33.44 31.04
N LEU A 119 -1.98 -34.43 31.35
CA LEU A 119 -3.42 -34.34 31.15
C LEU A 119 -4.05 -33.20 31.94
N SER A 120 -3.61 -32.98 33.18
CA SER A 120 -4.12 -31.89 34.03
C SER A 120 -3.74 -30.52 33.48
N ILE A 121 -2.52 -30.38 32.95
CA ILE A 121 -2.05 -29.16 32.29
C ILE A 121 -2.82 -28.91 31.00
N VAL A 122 -3.05 -29.93 30.17
CA VAL A 122 -3.83 -29.80 28.92
C VAL A 122 -5.28 -29.42 29.19
N ILE A 123 -5.90 -30.00 30.22
CA ILE A 123 -7.27 -29.65 30.63
C ILE A 123 -7.32 -28.22 31.17
N LEU A 124 -6.32 -27.80 31.96
CA LEU A 124 -6.25 -26.45 32.49
C LEU A 124 -5.99 -25.41 31.39
N THR A 125 -5.12 -25.70 30.42
CA THR A 125 -4.89 -24.81 29.27
C THR A 125 -6.12 -24.77 28.37
N PHE A 126 -6.80 -25.89 28.14
CA PHE A 126 -8.06 -25.91 27.39
C PHE A 126 -9.17 -25.11 28.11
N LEU A 127 -9.28 -25.23 29.44
CA LEU A 127 -10.19 -24.42 30.26
C LEU A 127 -9.85 -22.93 30.22
N LEU A 128 -8.57 -22.57 30.30
CA LEU A 128 -8.12 -21.18 30.21
C LEU A 128 -8.35 -20.58 28.82
N ILE A 129 -8.14 -21.35 27.75
CA ILE A 129 -8.45 -20.92 26.37
C ILE A 129 -9.96 -20.73 26.23
N SER A 130 -10.77 -21.69 26.67
CA SER A 130 -12.25 -21.62 26.63
C SER A 130 -12.83 -20.44 27.42
N LEU A 131 -12.20 -20.05 28.53
CA LEU A 131 -12.58 -18.88 29.33
C LEU A 131 -12.20 -17.54 28.67
N VAL A 132 -11.19 -17.53 27.80
CA VAL A 132 -10.71 -16.33 27.09
C VAL A 132 -11.37 -16.17 25.72
N THR A 133 -11.84 -17.25 25.10
CA THR A 133 -12.43 -17.26 23.74
C THR A 133 -13.96 -17.17 23.72
N GLN A 134 -14.61 -16.52 24.69
CA GLN A 134 -16.00 -16.12 24.50
C GLN A 134 -16.04 -14.90 23.58
N GLU A 135 -16.01 -15.13 22.27
CA GLU A 135 -16.33 -14.10 21.28
C GLU A 135 -17.71 -13.53 21.59
N LYS A 136 -17.81 -12.22 21.74
CA LYS A 136 -19.14 -11.61 21.85
C LYS A 136 -19.85 -11.87 20.54
N GLN A 137 -21.04 -12.47 20.61
CA GLN A 137 -21.90 -12.61 19.45
C GLN A 137 -22.08 -11.24 18.80
N LEU A 138 -21.66 -11.15 17.54
CA LEU A 138 -21.77 -9.95 16.75
C LEU A 138 -23.26 -9.65 16.52
N VAL A 139 -23.75 -8.55 17.10
CA VAL A 139 -25.11 -8.06 16.88
C VAL A 139 -25.04 -6.72 16.20
N ILE A 140 -25.55 -6.66 14.97
CA ILE A 140 -25.61 -5.44 14.16
C ILE A 140 -27.09 -5.08 14.00
N PRO A 141 -27.56 -3.96 14.57
CA PRO A 141 -28.92 -3.49 14.37
C PRO A 141 -29.10 -3.00 12.92
N GLU A 142 -30.34 -2.95 12.46
CA GLU A 142 -30.67 -2.58 11.08
C GLU A 142 -30.22 -1.13 10.76
N ASN A 143 -30.37 -0.24 11.74
CA ASN A 143 -30.17 1.20 11.61
C ASN A 143 -28.93 1.71 12.36
N VAL A 144 -27.73 1.26 11.95
CA VAL A 144 -26.48 1.89 12.39
C VAL A 144 -26.30 3.25 11.72
N SER A 145 -26.18 4.32 12.49
CA SER A 145 -25.86 5.65 11.99
C SER A 145 -24.37 5.74 11.61
N PHE A 146 -24.09 6.15 10.38
CA PHE A 146 -22.75 6.44 9.90
C PHE A 146 -22.80 7.51 8.82
N SER A 147 -22.14 8.64 9.02
CA SER A 147 -22.07 9.74 8.06
C SER A 147 -20.65 10.28 7.94
N VAL A 148 -20.38 10.95 6.82
CA VAL A 148 -19.07 11.52 6.53
C VAL A 148 -19.23 12.95 6.05
N ASN A 149 -18.51 13.87 6.68
CA ASN A 149 -18.47 15.28 6.33
C ASN A 149 -17.03 15.74 6.12
N LYS A 150 -16.85 16.69 5.19
CA LYS A 150 -15.56 17.35 4.93
C LYS A 150 -15.55 18.72 5.58
N THR A 151 -14.39 19.18 6.02
CA THR A 151 -14.21 20.51 6.62
C THR A 151 -14.04 21.61 5.57
N VAL A 152 -13.57 21.25 4.38
CA VAL A 152 -13.48 22.15 3.22
C VAL A 152 -14.09 21.47 1.98
N ALA A 153 -14.59 22.26 1.04
CA ALA A 153 -15.28 21.75 -0.15
C ALA A 153 -14.32 21.04 -1.11
N PHE A 154 -13.20 21.71 -1.41
CA PHE A 154 -12.20 21.32 -2.40
C PHE A 154 -10.79 21.28 -1.82
N ASN A 155 -9.91 20.62 -2.56
CA ASN A 155 -8.48 20.49 -2.33
C ASN A 155 -8.11 19.79 -1.01
N VAL A 156 -6.81 19.70 -0.78
CA VAL A 156 -6.18 19.08 0.38
C VAL A 156 -5.17 20.05 1.00
N PRO A 157 -4.82 19.90 2.29
CA PRO A 157 -5.32 18.88 3.22
C PRO A 157 -6.79 19.07 3.57
N ASN A 158 -7.55 17.97 3.65
CA ASN A 158 -8.97 18.01 3.99
C ASN A 158 -9.24 17.12 5.21
N SER A 159 -9.69 17.72 6.31
CA SER A 159 -10.14 16.92 7.45
C SER A 159 -11.52 16.34 7.17
N VAL A 160 -11.60 15.02 7.20
CA VAL A 160 -12.84 14.27 7.03
C VAL A 160 -13.29 13.76 8.40
N ILE A 161 -14.51 14.13 8.76
CA ILE A 161 -15.15 13.78 10.03
C ILE A 161 -16.15 12.66 9.77
N PHE A 162 -15.91 11.55 10.46
CA PHE A 162 -16.77 10.37 10.48
C PHE A 162 -17.62 10.43 11.73
N SER A 163 -18.93 10.59 11.58
CA SER A 163 -19.88 10.55 12.68
C SER A 163 -20.57 9.18 12.71
N TYR A 164 -20.66 8.57 13.88
CA TYR A 164 -21.20 7.23 14.03
C TYR A 164 -21.97 7.06 15.34
N ASP A 165 -22.92 6.12 15.34
CA ASP A 165 -23.56 5.63 16.55
C ASP A 165 -23.45 4.11 16.65
N LEU A 166 -22.71 3.64 17.66
CA LEU A 166 -22.44 2.22 17.91
C LEU A 166 -23.10 1.71 19.19
N THR A 167 -23.98 2.49 19.83
CA THR A 167 -24.58 2.14 21.14
C THR A 167 -25.33 0.80 21.12
N GLU A 168 -25.97 0.45 20.01
CA GLU A 168 -26.71 -0.81 19.85
C GLU A 168 -25.89 -1.94 19.19
N VAL A 169 -24.65 -1.67 18.77
CA VAL A 169 -23.80 -2.67 18.11
C VAL A 169 -23.02 -3.45 19.17
N LYS A 170 -23.19 -4.77 19.20
CA LYS A 170 -22.40 -5.65 20.07
C LYS A 170 -21.28 -6.27 19.26
N ALA A 171 -20.04 -5.93 19.58
CA ALA A 171 -18.82 -6.49 18.99
C ALA A 171 -17.65 -6.37 19.97
N ASP A 172 -16.54 -7.01 19.65
CA ASP A 172 -15.31 -6.96 20.45
C ASP A 172 -14.40 -5.80 20.03
N SER A 173 -14.47 -5.37 18.78
CA SER A 173 -13.67 -4.28 18.25
C SER A 173 -14.38 -3.49 17.16
N PHE A 174 -14.00 -2.22 17.01
CA PHE A 174 -14.57 -1.31 16.03
C PHE A 174 -13.47 -0.55 15.30
N PHE A 175 -13.64 -0.38 14.00
CA PHE A 175 -12.68 0.31 13.16
C PHE A 175 -13.35 1.18 12.11
N ILE A 176 -12.63 2.22 11.70
CA ILE A 176 -12.90 2.93 10.45
C ILE A 176 -11.73 2.70 9.52
N GLN A 177 -12.01 2.16 8.33
CA GLN A 177 -11.06 2.12 7.23
C GLN A 177 -11.41 3.21 6.23
N ARG A 178 -10.49 4.17 6.05
CA ARG A 178 -10.77 5.41 5.32
C ARG A 178 -10.61 5.32 3.79
N SER A 179 -10.01 4.24 3.27
CA SER A 179 -9.89 3.98 1.82
C SER A 179 -9.83 2.48 1.51
N TRP A 180 -9.49 2.13 0.26
CA TRP A 180 -9.29 0.74 -0.15
C TRP A 180 -8.13 0.05 0.60
N ASN A 181 -7.11 0.80 1.02
CA ASN A 181 -5.89 0.26 1.64
C ASN A 181 -6.17 -0.27 3.08
N PRO A 182 -5.90 -1.54 3.37
CA PRO A 182 -6.06 -2.11 4.72
C PRO A 182 -5.22 -1.42 5.80
N THR A 183 -4.08 -0.82 5.46
CA THR A 183 -3.25 -0.09 6.44
C THR A 183 -3.92 1.18 6.94
N HIS A 184 -4.96 1.66 6.23
CA HIS A 184 -5.76 2.81 6.62
C HIS A 184 -6.93 2.44 7.55
N LYS A 185 -6.88 1.27 8.19
CA LYS A 185 -7.84 0.81 9.22
C LYS A 185 -7.40 1.30 10.60
N PHE A 186 -8.22 2.14 11.23
CA PHE A 186 -7.95 2.72 12.53
C PHE A 186 -8.97 2.24 13.56
N PRO A 187 -8.54 1.84 14.78
CA PRO A 187 -9.46 1.51 15.85
C PRO A 187 -10.23 2.76 16.29
N ILE A 188 -11.51 2.60 16.62
CA ILE A 188 -12.36 3.68 17.13
C ILE A 188 -13.00 3.29 18.45
N ASP A 189 -13.27 4.28 19.30
CA ASP A 189 -13.98 4.08 20.56
C ASP A 189 -15.50 4.09 20.29
N PRO A 190 -16.24 3.00 20.61
CA PRO A 190 -17.69 2.94 20.39
C PRO A 190 -18.49 3.92 21.24
N ASN A 191 -17.91 4.49 22.30
CA ASN A 191 -18.56 5.49 23.15
C ASN A 191 -18.42 6.91 22.62
N LYS A 192 -17.51 7.14 21.65
CA LYS A 192 -17.40 8.43 20.96
C LYS A 192 -18.41 8.48 19.82
N LYS A 193 -18.71 9.70 19.37
CA LYS A 193 -19.62 9.93 18.24
C LYS A 193 -18.90 10.38 16.96
N ASN A 194 -17.62 10.76 17.07
CA ASN A 194 -16.84 11.29 15.97
C ASN A 194 -15.42 10.72 15.96
N PHE A 195 -14.90 10.49 14.76
CA PHE A 195 -13.49 10.22 14.47
C PHE A 195 -13.11 11.06 13.26
N SER A 196 -11.91 11.62 13.22
CA SER A 196 -11.48 12.45 12.09
C SER A 196 -10.09 12.06 11.61
N GLN A 197 -9.88 12.16 10.29
CA GLN A 197 -8.60 11.93 9.64
C GLN A 197 -8.37 12.99 8.57
N ILE A 198 -7.11 13.36 8.37
CA ILE A 198 -6.72 14.29 7.31
C ILE A 198 -6.42 13.48 6.05
N TYR A 199 -7.00 13.91 4.94
CA TYR A 199 -6.65 13.43 3.61
C TYR A 199 -5.65 14.39 2.99
N TYR A 200 -4.46 13.88 2.73
CA TYR A 200 -3.36 14.63 2.10
C TYR A 200 -3.30 14.49 0.59
N TYR A 201 -4.11 13.60 0.00
CA TYR A 201 -4.29 13.46 -1.44
C TYR A 201 -5.75 13.64 -1.82
N PRO A 202 -6.04 14.34 -2.92
CA PRO A 202 -7.35 14.28 -3.55
C PRO A 202 -7.64 12.85 -4.01
N GLY A 203 -8.92 12.47 -4.05
CA GLY A 203 -9.30 11.15 -4.53
C GLY A 203 -10.72 10.73 -4.20
N PHE A 204 -11.08 9.57 -4.72
CA PHE A 204 -12.32 8.89 -4.45
C PHE A 204 -12.09 7.64 -3.58
N HIS A 205 -12.88 7.50 -2.53
CA HIS A 205 -12.73 6.42 -1.56
C HIS A 205 -14.08 5.91 -1.04
N TRP A 206 -14.12 4.62 -0.74
CA TRP A 206 -15.17 4.02 0.08
C TRP A 206 -14.69 3.84 1.51
N ALA A 207 -15.19 4.67 2.43
CA ALA A 207 -14.96 4.45 3.84
C ALA A 207 -15.83 3.32 4.36
N ARG A 208 -15.26 2.52 5.26
CA ARG A 208 -15.88 1.34 5.86
C ARG A 208 -15.90 1.51 7.36
N LEU A 209 -17.09 1.42 7.96
CA LEU A 209 -17.26 1.21 9.39
C LEU A 209 -17.28 -0.30 9.61
N ILE A 210 -16.42 -0.80 10.50
CA ILE A 210 -16.14 -2.22 10.69
C ILE A 210 -16.36 -2.58 12.16
N ALA A 211 -17.06 -3.69 12.42
CA ALA A 211 -17.22 -4.29 13.74
C ALA A 211 -16.67 -5.73 13.69
N ASN A 212 -15.72 -6.06 14.56
CA ASN A 212 -14.84 -7.22 14.42
C ASN A 212 -14.20 -7.23 13.02
N ASP A 213 -14.63 -8.14 12.16
CA ASP A 213 -14.19 -8.28 10.77
C ASP A 213 -15.31 -7.97 9.74
N SER A 214 -16.50 -7.62 10.20
CA SER A 214 -17.65 -7.32 9.34
C SER A 214 -17.74 -5.83 8.99
N ILE A 215 -17.89 -5.52 7.71
CA ILE A 215 -18.19 -4.15 7.25
C ILE A 215 -19.67 -3.88 7.49
N ILE A 216 -19.99 -3.03 8.47
CA ILE A 216 -21.38 -2.77 8.87
C ILE A 216 -22.02 -1.63 8.06
N LYS A 217 -21.23 -0.63 7.64
CA LYS A 217 -21.67 0.45 6.74
C LYS A 217 -20.53 0.87 5.81
N ARG A 218 -20.92 1.33 4.62
CA ARG A 218 -20.01 1.97 3.64
C ARG A 218 -20.50 3.37 3.32
N LYS A 219 -19.57 4.32 3.21
CA LYS A 219 -19.87 5.69 2.76
C LYS A 219 -18.86 6.17 1.73
N ARG A 220 -19.39 6.86 0.73
CA ARG A 220 -18.63 7.49 -0.35
C ARG A 220 -17.91 8.71 0.19
N ILE A 221 -16.64 8.87 -0.19
CA ILE A 221 -15.82 10.05 0.10
C ILE A 221 -15.19 10.51 -1.19
N LEU A 222 -15.48 11.75 -1.56
CA LEU A 222 -14.88 12.41 -2.71
C LEU A 222 -14.15 13.66 -2.23
N VAL A 223 -12.83 13.58 -2.16
CA VAL A 223 -11.95 14.70 -1.85
C VAL A 223 -11.62 15.38 -3.19
N GLN A 224 -12.50 16.31 -3.58
CA GLN A 224 -12.49 16.96 -4.89
C GLN A 224 -11.35 17.97 -5.00
N THR A 225 -10.91 18.23 -6.23
CA THR A 225 -10.04 19.36 -6.53
C THR A 225 -10.86 20.50 -7.13
N ASP A 226 -10.41 21.73 -6.92
CA ASP A 226 -10.88 22.89 -7.69
C ASP A 226 -9.91 23.11 -8.85
N GLY A 227 -10.25 22.60 -10.03
CA GLY A 227 -9.30 22.54 -11.14
C GLY A 227 -8.29 21.39 -11.01
N TRP A 228 -7.10 21.59 -11.56
CA TRP A 228 -5.94 20.71 -11.36
C TRP A 228 -5.24 21.05 -10.04
N PHE A 229 -4.69 20.03 -9.39
CA PHE A 229 -3.96 20.17 -8.13
C PHE A 229 -2.66 19.37 -8.21
N ALA A 230 -1.52 20.00 -7.96
CA ALA A 230 -0.21 19.39 -8.04
C ALA A 230 0.30 18.93 -6.67
N THR A 231 0.95 17.77 -6.63
CA THR A 231 1.70 17.28 -5.46
C THR A 231 3.07 16.81 -5.86
N LEU A 232 4.02 16.92 -4.93
CA LEU A 232 5.39 16.47 -5.07
C LEU A 232 5.73 15.44 -3.99
N LYS A 233 6.53 14.44 -4.33
CA LYS A 233 7.18 13.55 -3.37
C LYS A 233 8.65 13.39 -3.72
N SER A 234 9.50 13.33 -2.71
CA SER A 234 10.89 12.92 -2.88
C SER A 234 11.04 11.40 -2.87
N GLU A 235 10.10 10.69 -2.21
CA GLU A 235 10.09 9.24 -2.12
C GLU A 235 8.71 8.65 -2.42
N ARG A 236 8.66 7.47 -3.05
CA ARG A 236 7.40 6.77 -3.39
C ARG A 236 6.49 6.53 -2.19
N LEU A 237 7.07 6.19 -1.03
CA LEU A 237 6.36 5.84 0.21
C LEU A 237 6.07 7.05 1.11
N GLN A 238 6.39 8.27 0.67
CA GLN A 238 6.11 9.48 1.43
C GLN A 238 4.58 9.66 1.58
N GLU A 239 4.10 9.60 2.83
CA GLU A 239 2.67 9.69 3.13
C GLU A 239 2.12 11.11 2.98
N ILE A 240 2.87 12.12 3.42
CA ILE A 240 2.46 13.53 3.33
C ILE A 240 3.23 14.17 2.16
N PRO A 241 2.56 14.56 1.07
CA PRO A 241 3.23 15.18 -0.07
C PRO A 241 3.62 16.63 0.24
N ILE A 242 4.46 17.18 -0.61
CA ILE A 242 4.74 18.62 -0.68
C ILE A 242 3.78 19.23 -1.69
N TYR A 243 3.19 20.38 -1.37
CA TYR A 243 2.32 21.12 -2.27
C TYR A 243 3.10 22.31 -2.86
N PRO A 244 3.41 22.31 -4.17
CA PRO A 244 3.94 23.50 -4.83
C PRO A 244 2.90 24.62 -4.86
N ASN A 245 3.30 25.81 -5.30
CA ASN A 245 2.34 26.88 -5.52
C ASN A 245 1.32 26.48 -6.60
N GLN A 246 0.07 26.27 -6.17
CA GLN A 246 -1.00 25.77 -7.03
C GLN A 246 -1.44 26.81 -8.08
N GLU A 247 -1.20 28.10 -7.84
CA GLU A 247 -1.59 29.18 -8.76
C GLU A 247 -0.68 29.22 -10.00
N ASN A 248 0.54 28.69 -9.91
CA ASN A 248 1.54 28.73 -10.99
C ASN A 248 1.61 27.43 -11.82
N ILE A 249 0.75 26.45 -11.53
CA ILE A 249 0.85 25.14 -12.19
C ILE A 249 0.35 25.17 -13.63
N ILE A 250 -0.35 26.22 -14.02
CA ILE A 250 -0.74 26.50 -15.40
C ILE A 250 0.09 27.70 -15.85
N SER A 251 0.94 27.52 -16.86
CA SER A 251 1.75 28.61 -17.40
C SER A 251 2.15 28.36 -18.85
N GLY A 252 1.93 29.36 -19.70
CA GLY A 252 2.27 29.30 -21.13
C GLY A 252 1.55 28.19 -21.88
N GLY A 253 0.24 28.03 -21.63
CA GLY A 253 -0.62 27.04 -22.30
C GLY A 253 -0.39 25.60 -21.83
N LYS A 254 0.18 25.39 -20.64
CA LYS A 254 0.65 24.06 -20.19
C LYS A 254 0.47 23.87 -18.70
N LEU A 255 0.15 22.64 -18.32
CA LEU A 255 0.18 22.18 -16.94
C LEU A 255 1.58 21.65 -16.60
N LYS A 256 2.26 22.32 -15.67
CA LYS A 256 3.64 22.02 -15.24
C LYS A 256 3.96 22.66 -13.90
N VAL A 257 5.05 22.25 -13.25
CA VAL A 257 5.58 22.94 -12.07
C VAL A 257 6.97 23.46 -12.40
N GLY A 258 7.17 24.78 -12.31
CA GLY A 258 8.44 25.43 -12.64
C GLY A 258 9.51 25.23 -11.57
N ASP A 259 10.77 25.37 -11.97
CA ASP A 259 11.93 25.21 -11.07
C ASP A 259 11.90 26.16 -9.87
N ARG A 260 11.35 27.37 -10.05
CA ARG A 260 11.17 28.35 -8.95
C ARG A 260 10.21 27.82 -7.89
N ASP A 261 9.05 27.30 -8.29
CA ASP A 261 8.05 26.79 -7.35
C ASP A 261 8.53 25.51 -6.65
N LEU A 262 9.32 24.67 -7.35
CA LEU A 262 10.00 23.52 -6.73
C LEU A 262 10.97 23.98 -5.63
N GLN A 263 11.85 24.94 -5.93
CA GLN A 263 12.84 25.46 -4.98
C GLN A 263 12.19 26.14 -3.78
N GLU A 264 11.15 26.96 -4.00
CA GLU A 264 10.38 27.61 -2.94
C GLU A 264 9.68 26.61 -2.04
N SER A 265 9.36 25.43 -2.57
CA SER A 265 8.79 24.30 -1.81
C SER A 265 9.86 23.41 -1.14
N GLY A 266 11.14 23.78 -1.22
CA GLY A 266 12.25 23.02 -0.65
C GLY A 266 12.63 21.76 -1.44
N VAL A 267 12.21 21.64 -2.70
CA VAL A 267 12.53 20.51 -3.58
C VAL A 267 13.62 20.94 -4.56
N ASP A 268 14.71 20.17 -4.62
CA ASP A 268 15.76 20.37 -5.61
C ASP A 268 15.27 19.89 -7.00
N PRO A 269 15.15 20.77 -8.01
CA PRO A 269 14.69 20.40 -9.34
C PRO A 269 15.59 19.40 -10.07
N LYS A 270 16.81 19.15 -9.57
CA LYS A 270 17.78 18.21 -10.15
C LYS A 270 17.71 16.82 -9.53
N GLN A 271 17.04 16.67 -8.40
CA GLN A 271 16.87 15.38 -7.73
C GLN A 271 15.66 14.62 -8.29
N ASN A 272 15.62 13.32 -8.00
CA ASN A 272 14.47 12.51 -8.31
C ASN A 272 13.26 13.01 -7.52
N LEU A 273 12.16 13.25 -8.22
CA LEU A 273 10.89 13.63 -7.64
C LEU A 273 9.77 12.88 -8.33
N ILE A 274 8.65 12.73 -7.64
CA ILE A 274 7.39 12.26 -8.20
C ILE A 274 6.44 13.46 -8.22
N LEU A 275 6.09 13.90 -9.42
CA LEU A 275 5.13 14.97 -9.65
C LEU A 275 3.81 14.35 -10.07
N SER A 276 2.74 14.64 -9.34
CA SER A 276 1.41 14.18 -9.69
C SER A 276 0.46 15.36 -9.81
N PHE A 277 -0.33 15.38 -10.89
CA PHE A 277 -1.42 16.32 -11.11
C PHE A 277 -2.75 15.58 -10.95
N PHE A 278 -3.62 16.10 -10.09
CA PHE A 278 -4.91 15.52 -9.76
C PHE A 278 -6.03 16.40 -10.31
N ASN A 279 -7.03 15.77 -10.93
CA ASN A 279 -8.30 16.40 -11.25
C ASN A 279 -9.43 15.49 -10.78
N ILE A 280 -9.90 15.71 -9.55
CA ILE A 280 -10.86 14.82 -8.88
C ILE A 280 -12.22 15.51 -8.82
N ARG A 281 -13.16 14.99 -9.61
CA ARG A 281 -14.53 15.48 -9.72
C ARG A 281 -15.42 14.40 -10.35
N GLU A 282 -16.72 14.61 -10.29
CA GLU A 282 -17.67 13.77 -11.02
C GLU A 282 -17.68 14.19 -12.50
N PHE A 283 -17.16 13.32 -13.38
CA PHE A 283 -17.24 13.52 -14.83
C PHE A 283 -18.57 12.94 -15.35
N ASN A 284 -19.64 13.70 -15.12
CA ASN A 284 -21.00 13.28 -15.41
C ASN A 284 -21.18 12.82 -16.87
N GLY A 285 -21.86 11.68 -17.06
CA GLY A 285 -22.17 11.14 -18.37
C GLY A 285 -21.13 10.17 -18.94
N LEU A 286 -20.07 9.85 -18.19
CA LEU A 286 -19.07 8.86 -18.61
C LEU A 286 -18.99 7.68 -17.65
N GLN A 287 -18.81 6.51 -18.24
CA GLN A 287 -18.55 5.24 -17.57
C GLN A 287 -17.14 4.77 -17.96
N SER A 288 -16.49 4.04 -17.07
CA SER A 288 -15.14 3.52 -17.30
C SER A 288 -15.05 2.45 -18.39
N ASP A 289 -16.15 1.99 -18.98
CA ASP A 289 -16.20 1.11 -20.14
C ASP A 289 -16.69 1.79 -21.43
N SER A 290 -16.92 3.11 -21.39
CA SER A 290 -17.45 3.90 -22.50
C SER A 290 -16.94 5.35 -22.45
N PHE A 291 -15.66 5.54 -22.80
CA PHE A 291 -15.01 6.85 -22.81
C PHE A 291 -13.82 6.90 -23.80
N VAL A 292 -13.42 8.12 -24.15
CA VAL A 292 -12.14 8.42 -24.82
C VAL A 292 -11.40 9.47 -23.99
N LEU A 293 -10.23 9.13 -23.46
CA LEU A 293 -9.31 10.04 -22.79
C LEU A 293 -8.08 10.25 -23.66
N GLU A 294 -7.75 11.49 -23.97
CA GLU A 294 -6.60 11.87 -24.79
C GLU A 294 -5.82 12.99 -24.10
N THR A 295 -4.50 12.90 -24.14
CA THR A 295 -3.60 13.94 -23.64
C THR A 295 -2.30 13.90 -24.42
N LYS A 296 -1.50 14.95 -24.27
CA LYS A 296 -0.17 15.03 -24.85
C LYS A 296 0.83 15.51 -23.80
N VAL A 297 1.92 14.77 -23.66
CA VAL A 297 2.87 14.92 -22.54
C VAL A 297 4.31 14.86 -23.01
N ARG A 298 5.22 15.44 -22.23
CA ARG A 298 6.67 15.19 -22.31
C ARG A 298 7.35 15.48 -20.97
N PHE A 299 8.63 15.16 -20.87
CA PHE A 299 9.50 15.63 -19.79
C PHE A 299 10.24 16.92 -20.18
N GLU A 300 10.35 17.87 -19.24
CA GLU A 300 11.11 19.11 -19.42
C GLU A 300 12.63 18.89 -19.34
N ASP A 301 13.08 18.10 -18.37
CA ASP A 301 14.46 17.63 -18.26
C ASP A 301 14.45 16.20 -17.70
N SER A 302 15.01 15.26 -18.46
CA SER A 302 15.16 13.86 -18.07
C SER A 302 16.62 13.38 -18.08
N ARG A 303 17.60 14.29 -18.22
CA ARG A 303 19.02 13.88 -18.40
C ARG A 303 19.60 13.16 -17.18
N SER A 304 19.12 13.48 -15.97
CA SER A 304 19.53 12.82 -14.73
C SER A 304 18.63 11.64 -14.35
N LEU A 305 17.53 11.42 -15.07
CA LEU A 305 16.56 10.39 -14.74
C LEU A 305 16.91 9.09 -15.46
N ILE A 306 17.11 8.02 -14.70
CA ILE A 306 17.23 6.67 -15.24
C ILE A 306 15.80 6.14 -15.40
N CYS A 307 15.43 5.77 -16.64
CA CYS A 307 14.11 5.25 -16.97
C CYS A 307 12.94 6.15 -16.50
N PRO A 308 12.85 7.43 -16.96
CA PRO A 308 11.70 8.26 -16.66
C PRO A 308 10.42 7.56 -17.13
N TYR A 309 9.43 7.48 -16.24
CA TYR A 309 8.11 6.95 -16.57
C TYR A 309 7.04 7.98 -16.24
N MET A 310 5.96 7.93 -17.01
CA MET A 310 4.72 8.60 -16.66
C MET A 310 3.60 7.57 -16.52
N GLU A 311 2.63 7.86 -15.67
CA GLU A 311 1.42 7.07 -15.49
C GLU A 311 0.19 7.99 -15.54
N MET A 312 -0.81 7.58 -16.33
CA MET A 312 -2.14 8.18 -16.39
C MET A 312 -3.10 7.25 -15.64
N VAL A 313 -3.75 7.78 -14.62
CA VAL A 313 -4.71 7.05 -13.79
C VAL A 313 -6.11 7.60 -14.01
N LEU A 314 -7.02 6.72 -14.40
CA LEU A 314 -8.46 6.95 -14.39
C LEU A 314 -9.03 6.35 -13.11
N ILE A 315 -9.72 7.17 -12.32
CA ILE A 315 -10.43 6.72 -11.12
C ILE A 315 -11.91 6.61 -11.45
N ASP A 316 -12.54 5.49 -11.15
CA ASP A 316 -13.98 5.33 -11.19
C ASP A 316 -14.57 4.94 -9.81
N GLU A 317 -15.90 4.78 -9.73
CA GLU A 317 -16.57 4.43 -8.47
C GLU A 317 -16.25 3.01 -7.94
N LYS A 318 -15.65 2.15 -8.75
CA LYS A 318 -15.41 0.73 -8.51
C LYS A 318 -13.93 0.45 -8.32
N ASP A 319 -13.08 0.94 -9.23
CA ASP A 319 -11.64 0.76 -9.19
C ASP A 319 -10.87 1.89 -9.91
N VAL A 320 -9.56 1.69 -10.09
CA VAL A 320 -8.65 2.57 -10.80
C VAL A 320 -7.97 1.80 -11.93
N SER A 321 -7.86 2.44 -13.09
CA SER A 321 -7.05 1.96 -14.21
C SER A 321 -5.87 2.89 -14.39
N ALA A 322 -4.66 2.34 -14.40
CA ALA A 322 -3.40 3.06 -14.48
C ALA A 322 -2.60 2.56 -15.69
N VAL A 323 -2.35 3.47 -16.64
CA VAL A 323 -1.65 3.19 -17.89
C VAL A 323 -0.41 4.08 -17.98
N GLY A 324 0.75 3.47 -18.20
CA GLY A 324 2.02 4.16 -18.27
C GLY A 324 2.74 4.01 -19.60
N ILE A 325 3.62 4.98 -19.87
CA ILE A 325 4.67 4.91 -20.89
C ILE A 325 6.01 5.23 -20.22
N VAL A 326 7.08 4.71 -20.77
CA VAL A 326 8.43 4.81 -20.20
C VAL A 326 9.45 5.13 -21.28
N GLU A 327 10.63 5.59 -20.87
CA GLU A 327 11.77 5.70 -21.78
C GLU A 327 12.06 4.39 -22.52
N LYS A 328 12.31 4.49 -23.83
CA LYS A 328 12.66 3.35 -24.68
C LYS A 328 13.82 2.54 -24.08
N GLY A 329 13.65 1.23 -23.97
CA GLY A 329 14.61 0.32 -23.34
C GLY A 329 14.34 0.02 -21.85
N CYS A 330 13.37 0.69 -21.22
CA CYS A 330 12.99 0.49 -19.83
C CYS A 330 11.61 -0.17 -19.65
N GLU A 331 11.05 -0.76 -20.70
CA GLU A 331 9.67 -1.27 -20.74
C GLU A 331 9.40 -2.37 -19.70
N SER A 332 10.43 -3.12 -19.30
CA SER A 332 10.35 -4.12 -18.22
C SER A 332 9.92 -3.53 -16.87
N ASN A 333 10.15 -2.23 -16.64
CA ASN A 333 9.78 -1.54 -15.40
C ASN A 333 8.30 -1.12 -15.35
N LEU A 334 7.57 -1.25 -16.47
CA LEU A 334 6.15 -0.86 -16.49
C LEU A 334 5.30 -1.86 -15.71
N MET A 335 4.30 -1.32 -15.03
CA MET A 335 3.19 -2.06 -14.44
C MET A 335 1.92 -1.31 -14.83
N LEU A 336 1.04 -1.96 -15.59
CA LEU A 336 -0.27 -1.41 -15.90
C LEU A 336 -1.27 -2.02 -14.92
N LYS A 337 -2.20 -1.20 -14.42
CA LYS A 337 -3.37 -1.68 -13.68
C LYS A 337 -4.61 -1.45 -14.54
N ILE A 338 -5.38 -2.49 -14.84
CA ILE A 338 -6.58 -2.37 -15.68
C ILE A 338 -7.71 -3.12 -14.99
N GLY A 339 -8.61 -2.37 -14.35
CA GLY A 339 -9.55 -2.94 -13.40
C GLY A 339 -8.80 -3.74 -12.32
N ASP A 340 -9.22 -4.98 -12.09
CA ASP A 340 -8.61 -5.86 -11.08
C ASP A 340 -7.27 -6.49 -11.51
N GLU A 341 -6.82 -6.30 -12.76
CA GLU A 341 -5.61 -6.95 -13.28
C GLU A 341 -4.38 -6.06 -13.22
N PHE A 342 -3.23 -6.68 -12.93
CA PHE A 342 -1.92 -6.08 -13.04
C PHE A 342 -1.15 -6.77 -14.17
N LEU A 343 -0.66 -5.98 -15.12
CA LEU A 343 0.16 -6.46 -16.22
C LEU A 343 1.58 -5.93 -16.05
N MET A 344 2.53 -6.84 -15.83
CA MET A 344 3.93 -6.52 -15.59
C MET A 344 4.72 -6.53 -16.90
N GLY A 345 5.54 -5.50 -17.16
CA GLY A 345 6.39 -5.43 -18.34
C GLY A 345 7.49 -6.50 -18.39
N ALA A 346 7.85 -7.07 -17.24
CA ALA A 346 8.74 -8.23 -17.17
C ALA A 346 8.10 -9.51 -17.76
N GLU A 347 6.77 -9.55 -17.88
CA GLU A 347 5.99 -10.73 -18.28
C GLU A 347 5.19 -10.50 -19.58
N ASN A 348 5.12 -9.26 -20.05
CA ASN A 348 4.34 -8.84 -21.21
C ASN A 348 5.21 -8.02 -22.16
N ASP A 349 5.01 -8.18 -23.47
CA ASP A 349 5.69 -7.33 -24.46
C ASP A 349 5.08 -5.92 -24.47
N PHE A 350 5.73 -5.02 -23.75
CA PHE A 350 5.41 -3.60 -23.72
C PHE A 350 6.37 -2.75 -24.55
N SER A 351 7.09 -3.34 -25.50
CA SER A 351 8.05 -2.62 -26.35
C SER A 351 7.43 -1.42 -27.08
N ALA A 352 6.13 -1.47 -27.38
CA ALA A 352 5.39 -0.36 -28.01
C ALA A 352 5.03 0.79 -27.04
N LEU A 353 5.14 0.58 -25.72
CA LEU A 353 4.95 1.61 -24.68
C LEU A 353 6.25 2.32 -24.29
N GLY A 354 7.38 1.90 -24.86
CA GLY A 354 8.68 2.57 -24.72
C GLY A 354 8.89 3.65 -25.77
N VAL A 355 9.13 4.89 -25.36
CA VAL A 355 9.26 6.06 -26.23
C VAL A 355 10.38 6.99 -25.80
N ASN A 356 10.71 7.99 -26.63
CA ASN A 356 11.59 9.08 -26.22
C ASN A 356 10.80 10.09 -25.37
N MET A 357 10.98 10.06 -24.04
CA MET A 357 10.16 10.86 -23.12
C MET A 357 10.45 12.36 -23.19
N LYS A 358 11.50 12.78 -23.91
CA LYS A 358 11.83 14.20 -24.16
C LYS A 358 10.99 14.80 -25.28
N GLU A 359 10.51 13.96 -26.20
CA GLU A 359 9.62 14.35 -27.28
C GLU A 359 8.18 14.36 -26.81
N TRP A 360 7.32 15.10 -27.51
CA TRP A 360 5.90 15.08 -27.24
C TRP A 360 5.29 13.74 -27.62
N GLN A 361 4.61 13.13 -26.65
CA GLN A 361 3.92 11.85 -26.80
C GLN A 361 2.43 12.09 -26.63
N THR A 362 1.63 11.66 -27.60
CA THR A 362 0.16 11.70 -27.51
C THR A 362 -0.33 10.35 -27.00
N LEU A 363 -0.93 10.34 -25.82
CA LEU A 363 -1.50 9.14 -25.20
C LEU A 363 -3.02 9.21 -25.26
N LYS A 364 -3.62 8.16 -25.80
CA LYS A 364 -5.08 8.03 -25.95
C LYS A 364 -5.53 6.68 -25.40
N ILE A 365 -6.46 6.70 -24.46
CA ILE A 365 -7.05 5.52 -23.85
C ILE A 365 -8.54 5.51 -24.18
N ILE A 366 -9.03 4.37 -24.68
CA ILE A 366 -10.41 4.18 -25.07
C ILE A 366 -10.98 2.99 -24.30
N GLY A 367 -11.94 3.25 -23.43
CA GLY A 367 -12.78 2.20 -22.85
C GLY A 367 -13.99 1.99 -23.76
N LYS A 368 -14.10 0.81 -24.40
CA LYS A 368 -15.27 0.43 -25.19
C LYS A 368 -15.46 -1.08 -25.20
N ASN A 369 -16.71 -1.54 -25.18
CA ASN A 369 -17.07 -2.97 -25.30
C ASN A 369 -16.35 -3.89 -24.29
N GLN A 370 -16.10 -3.42 -23.07
CA GLN A 370 -15.32 -4.13 -22.03
C GLN A 370 -13.86 -4.39 -22.44
N PHE A 371 -13.29 -3.57 -23.31
CA PHE A 371 -11.86 -3.51 -23.60
C PHE A 371 -11.32 -2.13 -23.30
N LEU A 372 -10.06 -2.10 -22.88
CA LEU A 372 -9.23 -0.91 -22.86
C LEU A 372 -8.28 -0.97 -24.05
N GLU A 373 -8.38 0.01 -24.93
CA GLU A 373 -7.41 0.25 -26.01
C GLU A 373 -6.50 1.40 -25.62
N ILE A 374 -5.20 1.21 -25.82
CA ILE A 374 -4.18 2.22 -25.59
C ILE A 374 -3.54 2.53 -26.93
N HIS A 375 -3.60 3.79 -27.30
CA HIS A 375 -3.03 4.34 -28.52
C HIS A 375 -1.93 5.33 -28.14
N LEU A 376 -0.77 5.19 -28.76
CA LEU A 376 0.38 6.06 -28.56
C LEU A 376 0.77 6.65 -29.92
N ASN A 377 0.73 7.98 -30.01
CA ASN A 377 0.93 8.72 -31.26
C ASN A 377 0.06 8.17 -32.40
N ASP A 378 -1.23 7.98 -32.10
CA ASP A 378 -2.26 7.44 -33.02
C ASP A 378 -2.04 5.99 -33.51
N VAL A 379 -1.09 5.26 -32.91
CA VAL A 379 -0.90 3.82 -33.15
C VAL A 379 -1.49 3.04 -31.99
N LEU A 380 -2.35 2.05 -32.27
CA LEU A 380 -2.81 1.09 -31.25
C LEU A 380 -1.63 0.25 -30.77
N VAL A 381 -1.26 0.38 -29.49
CA VAL A 381 -0.09 -0.29 -28.90
C VAL A 381 -0.45 -1.40 -27.91
N LEU A 382 -1.63 -1.33 -27.31
CA LEU A 382 -2.14 -2.40 -26.45
C LEU A 382 -3.67 -2.43 -26.50
N GLN A 383 -4.23 -3.64 -26.51
CA GLN A 383 -5.65 -3.88 -26.31
C GLN A 383 -5.80 -5.02 -25.32
N THR A 384 -6.59 -4.80 -24.28
CA THR A 384 -6.77 -5.78 -23.20
C THR A 384 -8.19 -5.74 -22.64
N PRO A 385 -8.74 -6.87 -22.18
CA PRO A 385 -10.04 -6.88 -21.52
C PRO A 385 -10.06 -5.99 -20.28
N LEU A 386 -11.09 -5.18 -20.14
CA LEU A 386 -11.39 -4.45 -18.92
C LEU A 386 -12.23 -5.36 -18.02
N LYS A 387 -11.56 -6.15 -17.16
CA LYS A 387 -12.25 -7.02 -16.21
C LYS A 387 -12.79 -6.20 -15.04
N GLY A 388 -14.00 -6.53 -14.59
CA GLY A 388 -14.66 -5.88 -13.46
C GLY A 388 -15.94 -5.14 -13.87
N THR A 389 -16.52 -4.42 -12.91
CA THR A 389 -17.73 -3.63 -13.15
C THR A 389 -17.37 -2.19 -13.50
N SER A 390 -17.96 -1.64 -14.54
CA SER A 390 -17.81 -0.22 -14.84
C SER A 390 -18.44 0.67 -13.77
N GLY A 391 -17.82 1.83 -13.55
CA GLY A 391 -18.29 2.88 -12.67
C GLY A 391 -18.20 4.24 -13.32
N LYS A 392 -18.86 5.23 -12.71
CA LYS A 392 -18.76 6.62 -13.14
C LYS A 392 -17.31 7.09 -12.96
N ILE A 393 -16.81 7.87 -13.90
CA ILE A 393 -15.46 8.44 -13.81
C ILE A 393 -15.45 9.54 -12.75
N MET A 394 -14.57 9.40 -11.76
CA MET A 394 -14.46 10.25 -10.55
C MET A 394 -13.14 11.03 -10.46
N GLY A 395 -12.20 10.78 -11.37
CA GLY A 395 -10.90 11.44 -11.29
C GLY A 395 -9.94 11.09 -12.42
N LEU A 396 -9.06 12.04 -12.72
CA LEU A 396 -7.89 11.86 -13.56
C LEU A 396 -6.65 12.18 -12.73
N ILE A 397 -5.59 11.39 -12.88
CA ILE A 397 -4.28 11.69 -12.29
C ILE A 397 -3.21 11.47 -13.36
N PHE A 398 -2.29 12.42 -13.49
CA PHE A 398 -1.05 12.22 -14.23
C PHE A 398 0.11 12.23 -13.27
N THR A 399 0.93 11.19 -13.28
CA THR A 399 2.10 11.06 -12.41
C THR A 399 3.34 10.91 -13.27
N PHE A 400 4.40 11.62 -12.90
CA PHE A 400 5.69 11.64 -13.58
C PHE A 400 6.79 11.40 -12.55
N THR A 401 7.78 10.57 -12.86
CA THR A 401 9.04 10.51 -12.09
C THR A 401 9.99 11.62 -12.51
N GLY A 402 9.57 12.86 -12.36
CA GLY A 402 10.33 14.03 -12.75
C GLY A 402 9.42 15.17 -13.20
N LYS A 403 10.01 16.16 -13.86
CA LYS A 403 9.30 17.34 -14.35
C LYS A 403 8.57 17.03 -15.66
N GLY A 404 7.39 16.45 -15.52
CA GLY A 404 6.45 16.24 -16.61
C GLY A 404 5.66 17.51 -16.95
N VAL A 405 5.27 17.62 -18.21
CA VAL A 405 4.44 18.70 -18.75
C VAL A 405 3.29 18.10 -19.53
N VAL A 406 2.09 18.66 -19.34
CA VAL A 406 0.88 18.29 -20.08
C VAL A 406 0.45 19.45 -20.97
N ASP A 407 0.21 19.17 -22.25
CA ASP A 407 -0.17 20.14 -23.29
C ASP A 407 -1.69 20.38 -23.28
N TYR A 408 -2.48 19.32 -23.17
CA TYR A 408 -3.95 19.39 -23.10
C TYR A 408 -4.52 18.11 -22.52
N VAL A 409 -5.80 18.13 -22.15
CA VAL A 409 -6.57 16.96 -21.74
C VAL A 409 -7.95 17.01 -22.37
N TYR A 410 -8.34 15.94 -23.05
CA TYR A 410 -9.70 15.76 -23.55
C TYR A 410 -10.30 14.48 -23.00
N LEU A 411 -11.53 14.58 -22.51
CA LEU A 411 -12.33 13.45 -22.09
C LEU A 411 -13.69 13.53 -22.80
N LYS A 412 -13.94 12.53 -23.64
CA LYS A 412 -15.05 12.47 -24.60
C LYS A 412 -15.88 11.21 -24.39
N ASP A 413 -17.13 11.24 -24.84
CA ASP A 413 -17.88 10.00 -25.06
C ASP A 413 -17.41 9.30 -26.35
N LEU A 414 -17.94 8.09 -26.60
CA LEU A 414 -17.62 7.31 -27.80
C LEU A 414 -18.15 7.94 -29.11
N ASN A 415 -19.05 8.92 -29.02
CA ASN A 415 -19.53 9.68 -30.18
C ASN A 415 -18.65 10.91 -30.48
N GLY A 416 -17.61 11.15 -29.68
CA GLY A 416 -16.69 12.27 -29.83
C GLY A 416 -17.18 13.57 -29.19
N LYS A 417 -18.31 13.57 -28.47
CA LYS A 417 -18.74 14.74 -27.69
C LYS A 417 -17.73 14.97 -26.58
N ILE A 418 -17.19 16.17 -26.49
CA ILE A 418 -16.30 16.58 -25.40
C ILE A 418 -17.16 16.82 -24.14
N LEU A 419 -16.88 16.09 -23.07
CA LEU A 419 -17.53 16.29 -21.76
C LEU A 419 -16.61 17.02 -20.78
N TYR A 420 -15.31 16.91 -20.97
CA TYR A 420 -14.31 17.72 -20.30
C TYR A 420 -13.14 18.00 -21.23
N SER A 421 -12.63 19.23 -21.19
CA SER A 421 -11.42 19.64 -21.89
C SER A 421 -10.65 20.65 -21.06
N ASP A 422 -9.34 20.63 -21.22
CA ASP A 422 -8.43 21.63 -20.66
C ASP A 422 -7.27 21.80 -21.64
N GLU A 423 -7.17 22.98 -22.25
CA GLU A 423 -6.05 23.37 -23.13
C GLU A 423 -5.02 24.23 -22.38
N PHE A 424 -5.25 24.48 -21.08
CA PHE A 424 -4.36 25.23 -20.20
C PHE A 424 -4.03 26.66 -20.67
N ASP A 425 -4.88 27.24 -21.51
CA ASP A 425 -4.82 28.65 -21.89
C ASP A 425 -5.03 29.54 -20.64
N GLU A 426 -4.22 30.59 -20.53
CA GLU A 426 -4.35 31.58 -19.46
C GLU A 426 -5.62 32.42 -19.72
N ASN A 427 -6.60 32.32 -18.82
CA ASN A 427 -7.83 33.14 -18.84
C ASN A 427 -7.60 34.57 -18.35
#